data_AF-A0A6P1U874-F1
#
_entry.id   AF-A0A6P1U874-F1
#
_cell.length_a   1.000
_cell.length_b   1.000
_cell.length_c   1.000
_cell.angle_alpha   90.00
_cell.angle_beta   90.00
_cell.angle_gamma   90.00
#
_symmetry.space_group_name_H-M   'P 1'
#
loop_
_entity.id
_entity.type
_entity.pdbx_description
1 polymer ?
#
loop_
_entity_poly.entity_id
_entity_poly.type
_entity_poly.pdbx_seq_one_letter_code
_entity_poly.pdbx_strand_id
1 'polypeptide(L)'
;MKQYKAKRPAFESVSQWAQNGGNQTGWVELFGVEKETEKAVAIKVQKFNSFGNAYDGLEWVAKSQILSLRNDHFANDQRTTIPFVPLWLSMKIMGL
;
A
#
# COMPACT_ATOMS: atom_id res chain seq x y z
N MET A 1 14.23 14.80 8.82
CA MET A 1 14.19 14.21 7.45
C MET A 1 13.16 14.96 6.63
N LYS A 2 13.53 15.54 5.47
CA LYS A 2 12.56 16.11 4.53
C LYS A 2 11.73 14.95 3.97
N GLN A 3 10.42 14.93 4.23
CA GLN A 3 9.53 13.91 3.65
C GLN A 3 9.56 14.07 2.13
N TYR A 4 10.23 13.15 1.44
CA TYR A 4 10.21 13.10 -0.01
C TYR A 4 8.79 12.69 -0.42
N LYS A 5 7.97 13.66 -0.85
CA LYS A 5 6.69 13.34 -1.49
C LYS A 5 7.03 12.64 -2.80
N ALA A 6 6.95 11.32 -2.82
CA ALA A 6 7.10 10.54 -4.04
C ALA A 6 6.13 11.12 -5.08
N LYS A 7 6.66 11.54 -6.24
CA LYS A 7 5.83 12.01 -7.36
C LYS A 7 4.92 10.85 -7.74
N ARG A 8 3.59 11.07 -7.75
CA ARG A 8 2.62 10.04 -8.09
C ARG A 8 2.88 9.56 -9.52
N PRO A 9 3.17 8.26 -9.73
CA PRO A 9 3.49 7.74 -11.04
C PRO A 9 2.21 7.60 -11.87
N ALA A 10 2.37 7.67 -13.18
CA ALA A 10 1.27 7.52 -14.14
C ALA A 10 1.05 6.04 -14.51
N PHE A 11 0.98 5.17 -13.51
CA PHE A 11 0.59 3.78 -13.72
C PHE A 11 -0.93 3.68 -13.63
N GLU A 12 -1.54 2.99 -14.59
CA GLU A 12 -2.98 2.74 -14.64
C GLU A 12 -3.31 1.29 -14.27
N SER A 13 -2.35 0.37 -14.42
CA SER A 13 -2.55 -1.05 -14.14
C SER A 13 -1.35 -1.72 -13.47
N VAL A 14 -1.60 -2.88 -12.87
CA VAL A 14 -0.55 -3.71 -12.24
C VAL A 14 0.47 -4.17 -13.28
N SER A 15 0.04 -4.57 -14.47
CA SER A 15 0.97 -4.98 -15.54
C SER A 15 1.88 -3.82 -15.96
N GLN A 16 1.34 -2.59 -16.07
CA GLN A 16 2.15 -1.42 -16.38
C GLN A 16 3.15 -1.13 -15.26
N TRP A 17 2.73 -1.18 -14.00
CA TRP A 17 3.65 -1.02 -12.85
C TRP A 17 4.77 -2.06 -12.86
N ALA A 18 4.44 -3.33 -13.13
CA ALA A 18 5.41 -4.41 -13.20
C ALA A 18 6.44 -4.19 -14.32
N GLN A 19 5.98 -3.82 -15.52
CA GLN A 19 6.85 -3.51 -16.67
C GLN A 19 7.78 -2.32 -16.41
N ASN A 20 7.37 -1.36 -15.56
CA ASN A 20 8.17 -0.20 -15.18
C ASN A 20 9.16 -0.48 -14.04
N GLY A 21 9.35 -1.75 -13.66
CA GLY A 21 10.32 -2.17 -12.63
C GLY A 21 9.69 -2.56 -11.30
N GLY A 22 8.36 -2.62 -11.20
CA GLY A 22 7.64 -3.12 -10.03
C GLY A 22 8.04 -2.36 -8.76
N ASN A 23 8.51 -3.08 -7.73
CA ASN A 23 8.94 -2.49 -6.46
C ASN A 23 10.07 -1.43 -6.61
N GLN A 24 10.88 -1.51 -7.68
CA GLN A 24 11.94 -0.52 -7.94
C GLN A 24 11.37 0.88 -8.25
N THR A 25 10.09 0.98 -8.62
CA THR A 25 9.37 2.25 -8.80
C THR A 25 9.11 3.00 -7.48
N GLY A 26 9.37 2.35 -6.33
CA GLY A 26 9.11 2.91 -5.01
C GLY A 26 7.64 2.85 -4.60
N TRP A 27 6.81 2.09 -5.31
CA TRP A 27 5.42 1.79 -4.98
C TRP A 27 5.24 0.31 -4.79
N VAL A 28 4.53 -0.06 -3.72
CA VAL A 28 4.28 -1.44 -3.33
C VAL A 28 2.80 -1.63 -3.05
N GLU A 29 2.32 -2.84 -3.30
CA GLU A 29 0.95 -3.24 -3.03
C GLU A 29 0.66 -3.18 -1.51
N LEU A 30 -0.52 -2.68 -1.18
CA LEU A 30 -1.04 -2.60 0.18
C LEU A 30 -2.01 -3.77 0.40
N PHE A 31 -1.56 -4.76 1.16
CA PHE A 31 -2.39 -5.92 1.50
C PHE A 31 -3.16 -5.71 2.81
N GLY A 32 -4.23 -6.50 3.01
CA GLY A 32 -4.87 -6.65 4.31
C GLY A 32 -5.67 -5.43 4.77
N VAL A 33 -6.41 -4.77 3.85
CA VAL A 33 -7.39 -3.74 4.21
C VAL A 33 -8.54 -4.39 4.98
N GLU A 34 -8.70 -4.00 6.25
CA GLU A 34 -9.69 -4.54 7.18
C GLU A 34 -10.87 -3.60 7.39
N LYS A 35 -10.60 -2.28 7.38
CA LYS A 35 -11.62 -1.24 7.57
C LYS A 35 -11.40 -0.09 6.62
N GLU A 36 -12.47 0.61 6.32
CA GLU A 36 -12.43 1.78 5.45
C GLU A 36 -13.28 2.90 6.06
N THR A 37 -12.77 4.13 5.92
CA THR A 37 -13.50 5.36 6.18
C THR A 37 -13.53 6.19 4.91
N GLU A 38 -14.23 7.32 4.93
CA GLU A 38 -14.22 8.26 3.80
C GLU A 38 -12.79 8.65 3.38
N LYS A 39 -11.86 8.83 4.33
CA LYS A 39 -10.54 9.44 4.10
C LYS A 39 -9.35 8.50 4.25
N ALA A 40 -9.54 7.31 4.83
CA ALA A 40 -8.45 6.39 5.15
C ALA A 40 -8.89 4.92 5.09
N VAL A 41 -7.94 4.04 4.87
CA VAL A 41 -8.08 2.59 5.03
C VAL A 41 -7.27 2.13 6.23
N ALA A 42 -7.80 1.19 7.01
CA ALA A 42 -7.06 0.52 8.07
C ALA A 42 -6.53 -0.80 7.52
N ILE A 43 -5.25 -1.05 7.71
CA ILE A 43 -4.64 -2.35 7.42
C ILE A 43 -4.26 -3.08 8.70
N LYS A 44 -4.38 -4.40 8.66
CA LYS A 44 -3.90 -5.25 9.73
C LYS A 44 -2.38 -5.26 9.75
N VAL A 45 -1.79 -5.04 10.92
CA VAL A 45 -0.34 -5.12 11.12
C VAL A 45 -0.03 -5.90 12.38
N GLN A 46 1.14 -6.54 12.41
CA GLN A 46 1.68 -7.12 13.63
C GLN A 46 2.50 -6.06 14.38
N LYS A 47 2.15 -5.81 15.64
CA LYS A 47 2.87 -4.88 16.52
C LYS A 47 3.47 -5.65 17.70
N PHE A 48 4.45 -5.03 18.37
CA PHE A 48 5.08 -5.58 19.55
C PHE A 48 4.82 -4.67 20.74
N ASN A 49 4.41 -5.26 21.87
CA ASN A 49 4.27 -4.50 23.11
C ASN A 49 5.63 -4.29 23.79
N SER A 50 5.66 -3.60 24.93
CA SER A 50 6.89 -3.32 25.68
C SER A 50 7.64 -4.56 26.17
N PHE A 51 6.98 -5.72 26.17
CA PHE A 51 7.56 -7.02 26.56
C PHE A 51 8.03 -7.84 25.34
N GLY A 52 7.93 -7.29 24.12
CA GLY A 52 8.30 -8.00 22.89
C GLY A 52 7.27 -9.03 22.42
N ASN A 53 6.08 -9.08 23.01
CA ASN A 53 5.02 -9.98 22.56
C ASN A 53 4.29 -9.39 21.36
N ALA A 54 4.14 -10.19 20.31
CA ALA A 54 3.40 -9.83 19.12
C ALA A 54 1.89 -9.76 19.40
N TYR A 55 1.22 -8.77 18.81
CA TYR A 55 -0.23 -8.65 18.81
C TYR A 55 -0.74 -8.01 17.52
N ASP A 56 -1.99 -8.29 17.17
CA ASP A 56 -2.64 -7.70 16.01
C ASP A 56 -3.04 -6.25 16.30
N GLY A 57 -2.61 -5.35 15.43
CA GLY A 57 -2.97 -3.95 15.43
C GLY A 57 -3.58 -3.50 14.10
N LEU A 58 -4.13 -2.29 14.12
CA LEU A 58 -4.53 -1.60 12.90
C LEU A 58 -3.64 -0.37 12.70
N GLU A 59 -3.23 -0.14 11.46
CA GLU A 59 -2.57 1.08 11.01
C GLU A 59 -3.38 1.76 9.93
N TRP A 60 -3.54 3.08 10.06
CA TRP A 60 -4.40 3.86 9.19
C TRP A 60 -3.58 4.57 8.11
N VAL A 61 -3.96 4.33 6.86
CA VAL A 61 -3.34 4.93 5.67
C VAL A 61 -4.34 5.88 5.02
N ALA A 62 -3.94 7.13 4.84
CA ALA A 62 -4.78 8.12 4.17
C ALA A 62 -4.95 7.77 2.68
N LYS A 63 -6.18 7.81 2.16
CA LYS A 63 -6.47 7.52 0.74
C LYS A 63 -5.74 8.45 -0.24
N SER A 64 -5.42 9.66 0.19
CA SER A 64 -4.60 10.60 -0.58
C SER A 64 -3.19 10.10 -0.87
N GLN A 65 -2.69 9.13 -0.09
CA GLN A 65 -1.39 8.48 -0.27
C GLN A 65 -1.48 7.17 -1.04
N ILE A 66 -2.70 6.72 -1.39
CA ILE A 66 -2.95 5.46 -2.07
C ILE A 66 -3.08 5.70 -3.57
N LEU A 67 -2.40 4.86 -4.33
CA LEU A 67 -2.53 4.72 -5.77
C LEU A 67 -3.33 3.46 -6.07
N SER A 68 -4.54 3.61 -6.60
CA SER A 68 -5.35 2.47 -7.04
C SER A 68 -4.96 2.09 -8.47
N LEU A 69 -4.46 0.87 -8.67
CA LEU A 69 -4.11 0.33 -9.99
C LEU A 69 -5.15 -0.69 -10.42
N ARG A 70 -5.55 -0.69 -11.68
CA ARG A 70 -6.42 -1.74 -12.23
C ARG A 70 -5.70 -3.09 -12.19
N ASN A 71 -6.38 -4.11 -11.68
CA ASN A 71 -5.91 -5.48 -11.77
C ASN A 71 -6.17 -6.02 -13.18
N ASP A 72 -5.16 -5.97 -14.05
CA ASP A 72 -5.24 -6.52 -15.40
C ASP A 72 -4.49 -7.84 -15.55
N HIS A 73 -3.97 -8.39 -14.44
CA HIS A 73 -3.22 -9.64 -14.45
C HIS A 73 -4.13 -10.86 -14.62
N PHE A 74 -5.37 -10.81 -14.11
CA PHE A 74 -6.35 -11.89 -14.23
C PHE A 74 -7.44 -11.52 -15.24
N ALA A 75 -7.62 -12.35 -16.27
CA ALA A 75 -8.53 -12.11 -17.39
C ALA A 75 -9.99 -11.84 -16.97
N ASN A 76 -10.40 -12.30 -15.79
CA ASN A 76 -11.77 -12.19 -15.27
C ASN A 76 -11.98 -11.03 -14.29
N ASP A 77 -10.92 -10.30 -13.89
CA ASP A 77 -10.97 -9.36 -12.75
C ASP A 77 -10.51 -7.93 -13.08
N GLN A 78 -10.79 -7.49 -14.32
CA GLN A 78 -10.44 -6.14 -14.78
C GLN A 78 -11.18 -4.99 -14.06
N ARG A 79 -12.15 -5.32 -13.21
CA ARG A 79 -12.95 -4.35 -12.44
C ARG A 79 -12.38 -4.09 -11.05
N THR A 80 -11.47 -4.94 -10.57
CA THR A 80 -10.88 -4.77 -9.25
C THR A 80 -9.68 -3.84 -9.33
N THR A 81 -9.61 -2.91 -8.38
CA THR A 81 -8.43 -2.06 -8.20
C THR A 81 -7.63 -2.54 -7.00
N ILE A 82 -6.33 -2.62 -7.17
CA ILE A 82 -5.39 -2.98 -6.11
C ILE A 82 -4.77 -1.68 -5.56
N PRO A 83 -4.81 -1.46 -4.23
CA PRO A 83 -4.21 -0.29 -3.61
C PRO A 83 -2.69 -0.42 -3.53
N PHE A 84 -1.98 0.63 -3.90
CA PHE A 84 -0.52 0.75 -3.78
C PHE A 84 -0.17 1.96 -2.91
N VAL A 85 0.93 1.86 -2.17
CA VAL A 85 1.47 2.94 -1.35
C VAL A 85 2.96 3.13 -1.66
N PRO A 86 3.52 4.32 -1.36
CA PRO A 86 4.96 4.51 -1.43
C PRO A 86 5.70 3.54 -0.48
N LEU A 87 6.84 3.01 -0.92
CA LEU A 87 7.64 2.03 -0.17
C LEU A 87 8.01 2.55 1.24
N TRP A 88 8.41 3.81 1.36
CA TRP A 88 8.75 4.41 2.66
C TRP A 88 7.57 4.40 3.64
N LEU A 89 6.34 4.50 3.12
CA LEU A 89 5.14 4.44 3.93
C LEU A 89 4.86 3.00 4.36
N SER A 90 5.05 2.02 3.46
CA SER A 90 4.91 0.61 3.81
C SER A 90 5.93 0.17 4.87
N MET A 91 7.19 0.60 4.75
CA MET A 91 8.23 0.35 5.76
C MET A 91 7.83 0.92 7.12
N LYS A 92 7.36 2.18 7.14
CA LYS A 92 6.85 2.81 8.37
C LYS A 92 5.69 2.03 9.00
N ILE A 93 4.77 1.52 8.18
CA ILE A 93 3.62 0.75 8.67
C ILE A 93 4.05 -0.62 9.21
N MET A 94 5.01 -1.27 8.57
CA MET A 94 5.55 -2.57 8.99
C MET A 94 6.55 -2.47 10.15
N GLY A 95 6.93 -1.26 10.56
CA GLY A 95 7.94 -1.07 11.62
C GLY A 95 9.37 -1.43 11.18
N LEU A 96 9.67 -1.28 9.87
CA LEU A 96 10.97 -1.54 9.24
C LEU A 96 11.77 -0.26 8.99
#